data_AF-A0A7Y5EHZ9-F1
#
_entry.id   AF-A0A7Y5EHZ9-F1
#
_cell.length_a   1.000
_cell.length_b   1.000
_cell.length_c   1.000
_cell.angle_alpha   90.00
_cell.angle_beta   90.00
_cell.angle_gamma   90.00
#
_symmetry.space_group_name_H-M   'P 1'
#
loop_
_entity.id
_entity.type
_entity.pdbx_description
1 polymer ?
#
loop_
_entity_poly.entity_id
_entity_poly.type
_entity_poly.pdbx_seq_one_letter_code
_entity_poly.pdbx_strand_id
1 'polypeptide(L)'
;MALTDLKKKSQPHGKPGFTADEFIDDANNYAMGMPRIVSLRRQLPQEDDSSRLPMRHATFTLSQEAIDALNELSRVTGEAKSKLIRQLILQAGRAVTLDLTDYDNRYAAPEQDK
;
A
#
# COMPACT_ATOMS: atom_id res chain seq x y z
N MET A 1 -30.01 -30.82 -25.21
CA MET A 1 -28.58 -30.47 -24.99
C MET A 1 -27.76 -31.71 -25.35
N ALA A 2 -26.77 -31.59 -26.24
CA ALA A 2 -26.06 -32.72 -26.83
C ALA A 2 -24.79 -33.10 -26.03
N LEU A 3 -24.48 -34.39 -25.95
CA LEU A 3 -23.34 -34.98 -25.23
C LEU A 3 -21.96 -34.61 -25.81
N THR A 4 -21.91 -33.77 -26.84
CA THR A 4 -20.68 -33.34 -27.53
C THR A 4 -19.90 -32.24 -26.81
N ASP A 5 -20.52 -31.55 -25.85
CA ASP A 5 -19.91 -30.38 -25.21
C ASP A 5 -19.02 -30.73 -24.01
N LEU A 6 -18.99 -32.00 -23.58
CA LEU A 6 -18.19 -32.45 -22.43
C LEU A 6 -16.73 -32.78 -22.80
N LYS A 7 -16.15 -32.05 -23.76
CA LYS A 7 -14.72 -32.13 -24.05
C LYS A 7 -13.95 -31.39 -22.94
N LYS A 8 -13.49 -32.17 -21.96
CA LYS A 8 -12.64 -31.73 -20.84
C LYS A 8 -11.39 -31.03 -21.38
N LYS A 9 -11.35 -29.69 -21.32
CA LYS A 9 -10.15 -28.91 -21.65
C LYS A 9 -9.12 -29.23 -20.58
N SER A 10 -8.04 -29.94 -20.94
CA SER A 10 -6.93 -30.23 -20.04
C SER A 10 -6.38 -28.91 -19.51
N GLN A 11 -6.06 -28.87 -18.21
CA GLN A 11 -5.45 -27.70 -17.59
C GLN A 11 -4.15 -27.36 -18.34
N PRO A 12 -3.86 -26.06 -18.58
CA PRO A 12 -2.66 -25.65 -19.30
C PRO A 12 -1.41 -26.17 -18.59
N HIS A 13 -0.63 -26.99 -19.30
CA HIS A 13 0.66 -27.48 -18.83
C HIS A 13 1.62 -26.30 -18.67
N GLY A 14 2.01 -25.96 -17.43
CA GLY A 14 2.98 -24.88 -17.18
C GLY A 14 2.67 -23.95 -16.00
N LYS A 15 1.51 -24.07 -15.34
CA LYS A 15 1.33 -23.41 -14.04
C LYS A 15 2.08 -24.22 -12.98
N PRO A 16 2.94 -23.60 -12.13
CA PRO A 16 3.50 -24.31 -10.99
C PRO A 16 2.33 -24.86 -10.17
N GLY A 17 2.35 -26.17 -9.93
CA GLY A 17 1.33 -26.81 -9.11
C GLY A 17 1.34 -26.18 -7.72
N PHE A 18 0.14 -25.99 -7.17
CA PHE A 18 -0.06 -25.60 -5.79
C PHE A 18 0.65 -26.60 -4.85
N THR A 19 1.56 -26.12 -4.01
CA THR A 19 2.37 -27.00 -3.14
C THR A 19 1.64 -27.33 -1.84
N ALA A 20 2.05 -28.42 -1.17
CA ALA A 20 1.48 -28.80 0.12
C ALA A 20 1.71 -27.71 1.19
N ASP A 21 2.88 -27.08 1.20
CA ASP A 21 3.18 -25.99 2.13
C ASP A 21 2.27 -24.77 1.88
N GLU A 22 1.99 -24.45 0.61
CA GLU A 22 1.07 -23.38 0.25
C GLU A 22 -0.36 -23.64 0.74
N PHE A 23 -0.81 -24.91 0.67
CA PHE A 23 -2.10 -25.32 1.22
C PHE A 23 -2.18 -25.17 2.73
N ILE A 24 -1.12 -25.57 3.43
CA ILE A 24 -1.04 -25.54 4.89
C ILE A 24 -1.10 -24.08 5.37
N ASP A 25 -0.35 -23.19 4.72
CA ASP A 25 -0.34 -21.77 5.06
C ASP A 25 -1.70 -21.10 4.79
N ASP A 26 -2.32 -21.36 3.64
CA ASP A 26 -3.66 -20.83 3.31
C ASP A 26 -4.72 -21.33 4.30
N ALA A 27 -4.67 -22.61 4.70
CA ALA A 27 -5.56 -23.18 5.70
C ALA A 27 -5.39 -22.54 7.08
N ASN A 28 -4.13 -22.31 7.51
CA ASN A 28 -3.84 -21.62 8.76
C ASN A 28 -4.36 -20.17 8.74
N ASN A 29 -4.13 -19.45 7.64
CA ASN A 29 -4.60 -18.09 7.46
C ASN A 29 -6.14 -18.02 7.49
N TYR A 30 -6.82 -18.97 6.86
CA TYR A 30 -8.28 -19.10 6.90
C TYR A 30 -8.78 -19.36 8.33
N ALA A 31 -8.15 -20.28 9.07
CA ALA A 31 -8.50 -20.56 10.46
C ALA A 31 -8.33 -19.34 11.39
N MET A 32 -7.35 -18.48 11.09
CA MET A 32 -7.12 -17.21 11.80
C MET A 32 -8.04 -16.07 11.33
N GLY A 33 -8.95 -16.31 10.38
CA GLY A 33 -9.87 -15.29 9.85
C GLY A 33 -9.23 -14.28 8.89
N MET A 34 -8.03 -14.57 8.36
CA MET A 34 -7.33 -13.75 7.39
C MET A 34 -7.21 -14.48 6.05
N PRO A 35 -8.31 -14.65 5.27
CA PRO A 35 -8.27 -15.37 4.01
C PRO A 35 -7.49 -14.57 2.95
N ARG A 36 -6.17 -14.74 2.94
CA ARG A 36 -5.25 -14.19 1.93
C ARG A 36 -4.52 -15.36 1.27
N ILE A 37 -4.65 -15.45 -0.06
CA ILE A 37 -3.96 -16.46 -0.87
C ILE A 37 -2.46 -16.15 -0.86
N VAL A 38 -1.65 -17.06 -0.32
CA VAL A 38 -0.20 -16.81 -0.15
C VAL A 38 0.58 -16.77 -1.47
N SER A 39 0.09 -17.36 -2.57
CA SER A 39 0.70 -17.19 -3.90
C SER A 39 0.73 -15.73 -4.35
N LEU A 40 -0.28 -14.94 -3.99
CA LEU A 40 -0.34 -13.52 -4.32
C LEU A 40 0.64 -12.68 -3.46
N ARG A 41 0.91 -13.13 -2.22
CA ARG A 41 1.85 -12.48 -1.29
C ARG A 41 3.29 -12.48 -1.81
N ARG A 42 3.69 -13.52 -2.55
CA ARG A 42 5.05 -13.61 -3.12
C ARG A 42 5.30 -12.61 -4.25
N GLN A 43 4.25 -12.09 -4.88
CA GLN A 43 4.37 -11.19 -6.04
C GLN A 43 4.21 -9.70 -5.68
N LEU A 44 3.75 -9.36 -4.49
CA LEU A 44 3.48 -7.98 -4.11
C LEU A 44 4.38 -7.55 -2.95
N PRO A 45 5.00 -6.36 -3.01
CA PRO A 45 5.55 -5.70 -1.84
C PRO A 45 4.49 -5.66 -0.73
N GLN A 46 4.94 -5.81 0.51
CA GLN A 46 4.10 -5.86 1.70
C GLN A 46 3.40 -4.50 1.90
N GLU A 47 2.26 -4.30 1.25
CA GLU A 47 1.43 -3.11 1.42
C GLU A 47 0.66 -3.26 2.74
N ASP A 48 0.93 -2.34 3.69
CA ASP A 48 0.26 -2.28 4.98
C ASP A 48 -1.28 -2.18 4.80
N ASP A 49 -2.03 -3.02 5.52
CA ASP A 49 -3.50 -3.15 5.42
C ASP A 49 -4.26 -1.88 5.86
N SER A 50 -3.56 -0.87 6.40
CA SER A 50 -4.09 0.47 6.71
C SER A 50 -4.46 1.28 5.44
N SER A 51 -4.02 0.82 4.26
CA SER A 51 -4.24 1.46 2.96
C SER A 51 -5.63 1.23 2.33
N ARG A 52 -6.46 0.36 2.90
CA ARG A 52 -7.75 -0.03 2.29
C ARG A 52 -8.96 0.80 2.72
N LEU A 53 -8.78 1.78 3.61
CA LEU A 53 -9.85 2.72 3.86
C LEU A 53 -10.13 3.52 2.58
N PRO A 54 -11.41 3.64 2.16
CA PRO A 54 -11.74 4.41 0.97
C PRO A 54 -11.26 5.85 1.15
N MET A 55 -10.39 6.28 0.24
CA MET A 55 -9.88 7.65 0.24
C MET A 55 -11.03 8.62 -0.02
N ARG A 56 -11.15 9.64 0.83
CA ARG A 56 -12.13 10.72 0.65
C ARG A 56 -11.60 11.75 -0.33
N HIS A 57 -12.48 12.25 -1.21
CA HIS A 57 -12.16 13.40 -2.05
C HIS A 57 -12.22 14.69 -1.22
N ALA A 58 -11.39 15.67 -1.56
CA ALA A 58 -11.35 16.98 -0.93
C ALA A 58 -11.03 18.06 -1.97
N THR A 59 -11.52 19.27 -1.73
CA THR A 59 -11.25 20.45 -2.56
C THR A 59 -10.37 21.41 -1.76
N PHE A 60 -9.29 21.89 -2.38
CA PHE A 60 -8.32 22.79 -1.74
C PHE A 60 -8.23 24.07 -2.54
N THR A 61 -7.98 25.18 -1.86
CA THR A 61 -7.63 26.45 -2.50
C THR A 61 -6.11 26.53 -2.60
N LEU A 62 -5.59 26.77 -3.81
CA LEU A 62 -4.16 26.88 -4.09
C LEU A 62 -3.88 28.19 -4.83
N SER A 63 -2.65 28.70 -4.71
CA SER A 63 -2.19 29.82 -5.53
C SER A 63 -2.07 29.41 -7.00
N GLN A 64 -2.16 30.39 -7.90
CA GLN A 64 -2.02 30.14 -9.34
C GLN A 64 -0.67 29.47 -9.67
N GLU A 65 0.41 29.96 -9.05
CA GLU A 65 1.75 29.41 -9.19
C GLU A 65 1.83 27.93 -8.76
N ALA A 66 1.20 27.56 -7.63
CA ALA A 66 1.18 26.19 -7.16
C ALA A 66 0.39 25.25 -8.10
N ILE A 67 -0.70 25.77 -8.70
CA ILE A 67 -1.48 25.03 -9.71
C ILE A 67 -0.62 24.75 -10.94
N ASP A 68 0.12 25.75 -11.42
CA ASP A 68 0.96 25.63 -12.60
C ASP A 68 2.14 24.68 -12.38
N ALA A 69 2.84 24.78 -11.24
CA ALA A 69 3.89 23.84 -10.84
C ALA A 69 3.36 22.40 -10.74
N LEU A 70 2.18 22.20 -10.15
CA LEU A 70 1.58 20.87 -10.03
C LEU A 70 1.16 20.30 -11.40
N ASN A 71 0.69 21.15 -12.30
CA ASN A 71 0.36 20.76 -13.68
C ASN A 71 1.59 20.32 -14.45
N GLU A 72 2.68 21.08 -14.37
CA GLU A 72 3.94 20.77 -15.03
C GLU A 72 4.53 19.45 -14.50
N LEU A 73 4.60 19.28 -13.17
CA LEU A 73 5.07 18.05 -12.55
C LEU A 73 4.25 16.83 -12.99
N SER A 74 2.93 16.95 -13.06
CA SER A 74 2.06 15.86 -13.53
C SER A 74 2.34 15.49 -14.99
N ARG A 75 2.63 16.47 -15.85
CA ARG A 75 2.99 16.24 -17.26
C ARG A 75 4.36 15.58 -17.41
N VAL A 76 5.36 16.02 -16.65
CA VAL A 76 6.74 15.52 -16.74
C VAL A 76 6.86 14.11 -16.15
N THR A 77 6.23 13.85 -15.01
CA THR A 77 6.33 12.56 -14.32
C THR A 77 5.33 11.52 -14.82
N GLY A 78 4.24 11.95 -15.47
CA GLY A 78 3.11 11.09 -15.82
C GLY A 78 2.28 10.65 -14.60
N GLU A 79 2.53 11.22 -13.42
CA GLU A 79 1.75 10.92 -12.22
C GLU A 79 0.50 11.80 -12.11
N ALA A 80 -0.56 11.25 -11.50
CA ALA A 80 -1.75 12.02 -11.18
C ALA A 80 -1.47 13.07 -10.11
N LYS A 81 -2.07 14.26 -10.23
CA LYS A 81 -1.92 15.37 -9.28
C LYS A 81 -2.19 14.97 -7.82
N SER A 82 -3.21 14.14 -7.59
CA SER A 82 -3.55 13.64 -6.24
C SER A 82 -2.51 12.67 -5.67
N LYS A 83 -1.73 11.99 -6.52
CA LYS A 83 -0.59 11.16 -6.08
C LYS A 83 0.58 12.04 -5.65
N LEU A 84 0.90 13.06 -6.44
CA LEU A 84 1.93 14.05 -6.13
C LEU A 84 1.64 14.78 -4.81
N ILE A 85 0.40 15.25 -4.60
CA ILE A 85 -0.02 15.88 -3.34
C ILE A 85 0.19 14.93 -2.14
N ARG A 86 -0.16 13.65 -2.27
CA ARG A 86 0.06 12.66 -1.20
C ARG A 86 1.54 12.49 -0.88
N GLN A 87 2.39 12.36 -1.90
CA GLN A 87 3.83 12.22 -1.70
C GLN A 87 4.42 13.46 -1.02
N LEU A 88 4.02 14.66 -1.44
CA LEU A 88 4.45 15.90 -0.81
C LEU A 88 4.03 15.98 0.66
N ILE A 89 2.79 15.59 0.99
CA ILE A 89 2.32 15.54 2.38
C ILE A 89 3.12 14.51 3.20
N LEU A 90 3.41 13.33 2.63
CA LEU A 90 4.21 12.30 3.30
C LEU A 90 5.65 12.79 3.56
N GLN A 91 6.25 13.48 2.59
CA GLN A 91 7.58 14.07 2.72
C GLN A 91 7.61 15.19 3.77
N ALA A 92 6.63 16.10 3.74
CA ALA A 92 6.51 17.17 4.72
C ALA A 92 6.26 16.62 6.13
N GLY A 93 5.40 15.61 6.27
CA GLY A 93 5.13 14.96 7.55
C GLY A 93 6.37 14.30 8.16
N ARG A 94 7.25 13.71 7.34
CA ARG A 94 8.53 13.16 7.79
C ARG A 94 9.47 14.23 8.36
N ALA A 95 9.44 15.46 7.82
CA ALA A 95 10.23 16.57 8.35
C ALA A 95 9.67 17.04 9.71
N VAL A 96 8.35 17.12 9.85
CA VAL A 96 7.70 17.55 11.10
C VAL A 96 7.96 16.59 12.27
N THR A 97 8.06 15.28 12.00
CA THR A 97 8.40 14.31 13.04
C THR A 97 9.80 14.52 13.62
N LEU A 98 10.76 15.07 12.86
CA LEU A 98 12.11 15.36 13.34
C LEU A 98 12.12 16.57 14.30
N ASP A 99 11.38 17.64 13.96
CA ASP A 99 11.31 18.84 14.81
C ASP A 99 10.63 18.57 16.16
N LEU A 100 9.61 17.70 16.21
CA LEU A 100 8.94 17.32 17.45
C LEU A 100 9.85 16.47 18.36
N THR A 101 10.62 15.54 17.77
CA THR A 101 11.60 14.74 18.55
C THR A 101 12.71 15.59 19.14
N ASP A 102 13.11 16.67 18.45
CA ASP A 102 14.11 17.62 18.96
C ASP A 102 13.56 18.53 20.08
N TYR A 103 12.24 18.72 20.17
CA TYR A 103 11.61 19.41 21.29
C TYR A 103 11.52 18.52 22.53
N ASP A 104 11.05 17.27 22.40
CA ASP A 104 10.94 16.35 23.54
C ASP A 104 12.31 16.04 24.16
N ASN A 105 13.35 15.89 23.33
CA ASN A 105 14.69 15.56 23.83
C ASN A 105 15.40 16.72 24.55
N ARG A 106 14.97 17.98 24.35
CA ARG A 106 15.50 19.15 25.07
C ARG A 106 14.83 19.38 26.43
N TYR A 107 13.71 18.72 26.72
CA TYR A 107 12.98 18.79 28.00
C TYR A 107 12.94 17.47 28.77
N ALA A 108 13.59 16.41 28.26
CA ALA A 108 13.92 15.23 29.05
C ALA A 108 14.89 15.63 30.17
N ALA A 109 14.33 16.07 31.30
CA ALA A 109 15.08 16.45 32.48
C ALA A 109 16.01 15.30 32.92
N PRO A 110 17.24 15.59 33.38
CA PRO A 110 18.06 14.56 34.00
C PRO A 110 17.33 14.07 35.25
N GLU A 111 16.90 12.81 35.26
CA GLU A 111 16.51 12.12 36.48
C GLU A 111 17.62 12.31 37.51
N GLN A 112 17.31 13.00 38.60
CA GLN A 112 18.19 13.07 39.74
C GLN A 112 18.18 11.71 40.43
N ASP A 113 19.23 10.92 40.18
CA ASP A 113 19.55 9.76 40.99
C ASP A 113 19.63 10.17 42.46
N LYS A 114 18.92 9.43 43.31
CA LYS A 114 18.88 9.60 44.76
C LYS A 114 19.43 8.36 45.45
#